data_AF-A0A9P6VMT8-F1
#
_entry.id   AF-A0A9P6VMT8-F1
#
_cell.length_a   1.000
_cell.length_b   1.000
_cell.length_c   1.000
_cell.angle_alpha   90.00
_cell.angle_beta   90.00
_cell.angle_gamma   90.00
#
_symmetry.space_group_name_H-M   'P 1'
#
loop_
_entity.id
_entity.type
_entity.pdbx_description
1 polymer ?
#
loop_
_entity_poly.entity_id
_entity_poly.type
_entity_poly.pdbx_seq_one_letter_code
_entity_poly.pdbx_strand_id
1 'polypeptide(L)'
;MKWLKAMSTSVNMEMLSKTSHGTSCPWKGRAAYYTIKTDKTEFKNSAWYYPAPFEKATNIKDYVAFWQYNDGNRAFLQALMARGTMTFKQGQEVLSTIFTIQEERETAPDQVTQEDFDSYISAAADKISPFDYEIRTTVHQFTKEKISAIVNATSDPITQMATTRTQEEMFFVRRMIDAMFETYNTRRREVMGVTSMQALERKITKGVSGARQSEGGEQGADKGVTNDQAEKCLNGLVAEGWFERSKEGWYTLSPRALMELQTWLVTEYNDEDADAEDWQRIKFCEACKGIMTVGRRCGDLDCNVRVHDICQEAFFNSRGEKKCPRCQTKWDGKLFVGQRAITSTDEYLKGKRRSGGARKSQVEVEVDEEEVADEDEDE
;
A
#
# COMPACT_ATOMS: atom_id res chain seq x y z
N MET A 1 25.91 -0.60 22.30
CA MET A 1 26.23 -1.37 21.06
C MET A 1 26.36 -2.87 21.32
N LYS A 2 25.68 -3.75 20.56
CA LYS A 2 26.10 -5.15 20.36
C LYS A 2 25.92 -5.52 18.89
N TRP A 3 26.81 -5.01 18.04
CA TRP A 3 27.17 -5.69 16.81
C TRP A 3 28.14 -6.80 17.18
N LEU A 4 28.03 -7.97 16.56
CA LEU A 4 29.06 -8.99 16.71
C LEU A 4 30.27 -8.48 15.94
N LYS A 5 31.29 -7.99 16.67
CA LYS A 5 32.56 -7.59 16.08
C LYS A 5 33.59 -8.68 16.36
N ALA A 6 34.18 -9.20 15.30
CA ALA A 6 35.28 -10.13 15.40
C ALA A 6 36.53 -9.48 14.83
N MET A 7 37.69 -9.73 15.42
CA MET A 7 38.95 -9.42 14.74
C MET A 7 38.95 -10.14 13.40
N SER A 8 39.46 -9.49 12.36
CA SER A 8 39.57 -10.08 11.02
C SER A 8 40.28 -11.45 11.02
N THR A 9 41.21 -11.67 11.95
CA THR A 9 41.90 -12.96 12.16
C THR A 9 41.03 -14.06 12.76
N SER A 10 39.90 -13.72 13.37
CA SER A 10 38.93 -14.66 13.95
C SER A 10 37.72 -14.90 13.04
N VAL A 11 37.76 -14.42 11.81
CA VAL A 11 36.69 -14.56 10.81
C VAL A 11 37.17 -15.50 9.70
N ASN A 12 36.33 -16.46 9.31
CA ASN A 12 36.60 -17.25 8.12
C ASN A 12 36.36 -16.39 6.86
N MET A 13 37.43 -15.81 6.33
CA MET A 13 37.39 -14.91 5.17
C MET A 13 36.99 -15.62 3.87
N GLU A 14 37.06 -16.96 3.80
CA GLU A 14 36.64 -17.73 2.62
C GLU A 14 35.12 -17.64 2.38
N MET A 15 34.35 -17.42 3.45
CA MET A 15 32.90 -17.22 3.39
C MET A 15 32.51 -15.78 3.05
N LEU A 16 33.49 -14.86 2.89
CA LEU A 16 33.24 -13.45 2.64
C LEU A 16 33.74 -13.02 1.26
N SER A 17 32.83 -12.52 0.42
CA SER A 17 33.21 -11.89 -0.85
C SER A 17 33.13 -10.37 -0.75
N LYS A 18 34.24 -9.69 -1.09
CA LYS A 18 34.28 -8.21 -1.17
C LYS A 18 33.26 -7.70 -2.18
N THR A 19 32.67 -6.55 -1.87
CA THR A 19 31.73 -5.86 -2.75
C THR A 19 32.29 -4.49 -3.13
N SER A 20 31.79 -3.90 -4.20
CA SER A 20 32.05 -2.49 -4.54
C SER A 20 31.25 -1.51 -3.67
N HIS A 21 30.38 -2.02 -2.80
CA HIS A 21 29.51 -1.23 -1.96
C HIS A 21 30.28 -0.63 -0.76
N GLY A 22 29.96 0.61 -0.44
CA GLY A 22 30.57 1.34 0.65
C GLY A 22 29.74 2.55 1.05
N THR A 23 29.62 2.76 2.35
CA THR A 23 28.87 3.87 2.95
C THR A 23 29.84 4.83 3.61
N SER A 24 29.42 6.08 3.82
CA SER A 24 30.24 7.09 4.46
C SER A 24 29.63 7.46 5.80
N CYS A 25 30.37 7.26 6.89
CA CYS A 25 29.98 7.68 8.22
C CYS A 25 30.76 8.96 8.59
N PRO A 26 30.08 10.05 9.01
CA PRO A 26 30.75 11.31 9.37
C PRO A 26 31.79 11.19 10.48
N TRP A 27 31.71 10.14 11.32
CA TRP A 27 32.60 9.97 12.47
C TRP A 27 33.47 8.72 12.41
N LYS A 28 33.01 7.63 11.77
CA LYS A 28 33.78 6.38 11.64
C LYS A 28 34.66 6.37 10.40
N GLY A 29 34.36 7.17 9.38
CA GLY A 29 35.01 7.12 8.07
C GLY A 29 34.23 6.30 7.04
N ARG A 30 34.89 5.88 5.95
CA ARG A 30 34.27 5.10 4.88
C ARG A 30 34.19 3.62 5.26
N ALA A 31 32.99 3.05 5.25
CA ALA A 31 32.77 1.63 5.44
C ALA A 31 32.89 0.88 4.10
N ALA A 32 33.39 -0.35 4.15
CA ALA A 32 33.45 -1.28 3.03
C ALA A 32 32.75 -2.58 3.42
N TYR A 33 32.07 -3.22 2.47
CA TYR A 33 31.16 -4.33 2.75
C TYR A 33 31.61 -5.65 2.14
N TYR A 34 31.29 -6.72 2.87
CA TYR A 34 31.35 -8.10 2.43
C TYR A 34 29.94 -8.66 2.29
N THR A 35 29.76 -9.48 1.25
CA THR A 35 28.65 -10.43 1.15
C THR A 35 29.07 -11.74 1.81
N ILE A 36 28.22 -12.28 2.68
CA ILE A 36 28.44 -13.57 3.36
C ILE A 36 27.84 -14.66 2.49
N LYS A 37 28.65 -15.63 2.08
CA LYS A 37 28.22 -16.80 1.30
C LYS A 37 28.23 -18.02 2.21
N THR A 38 27.08 -18.68 2.32
CA THR A 38 26.94 -19.97 2.99
C THR A 38 26.43 -21.00 1.98
N ASP A 39 26.54 -22.29 2.29
CA ASP A 39 26.12 -23.37 1.39
C ASP A 39 24.63 -23.31 1.00
N LYS A 40 23.81 -22.60 1.79
CA LYS A 40 22.36 -22.51 1.63
C LYS A 40 21.87 -21.14 1.18
N THR A 41 22.61 -20.07 1.46
CA THR A 41 22.12 -18.68 1.31
C THR A 41 23.27 -17.70 1.15
N GLU A 42 23.03 -16.64 0.37
CA GLU A 42 23.93 -15.50 0.21
C GLU A 42 23.33 -14.26 0.90
N PHE A 43 24.05 -13.68 1.85
CA PHE A 43 23.66 -12.47 2.59
C PHE A 43 24.46 -11.28 2.08
N LYS A 44 23.86 -10.51 1.16
CA LYS A 44 24.52 -9.38 0.51
C LYS A 44 24.80 -8.26 1.49
N ASN A 45 26.02 -7.68 1.43
CA ASN A 45 26.45 -6.55 2.27
C ASN A 45 26.18 -6.73 3.78
N SER A 46 26.19 -7.97 4.28
CA SER A 46 25.76 -8.28 5.67
C SER A 46 26.91 -8.31 6.68
N ALA A 47 28.15 -8.10 6.22
CA ALA A 47 29.30 -7.81 7.06
C ALA A 47 30.03 -6.57 6.53
N TRP A 48 30.59 -5.74 7.41
CA TRP A 48 31.32 -4.54 7.00
C TRP A 48 32.53 -4.28 7.90
N TYR A 49 33.44 -3.48 7.38
CA TYR A 49 34.66 -3.06 8.05
C TYR A 49 35.02 -1.64 7.64
N TYR A 50 35.87 -0.99 8.43
CA TYR A 50 36.39 0.33 8.13
C TYR A 50 37.87 0.21 7.76
N PRO A 51 38.24 0.29 6.46
CA PRO A 51 39.64 0.17 6.04
C PRO A 51 40.52 1.32 6.56
N ALA A 52 39.95 2.51 6.69
CA ALA A 52 40.62 3.69 7.20
C ALA A 52 39.68 4.46 8.13
N PRO A 53 39.47 3.97 9.37
CA PRO A 53 38.61 4.65 10.31
C PRO A 53 39.23 5.98 10.75
N PHE A 54 38.39 6.97 11.07
CA PHE A 54 38.87 8.24 11.62
C PHE A 54 39.51 8.05 13.00
N GLU A 55 40.29 9.04 13.43
CA GLU A 55 41.13 8.98 14.62
C GLU A 55 40.34 8.59 15.89
N LYS A 56 39.14 9.16 16.05
CA LYS A 56 38.21 8.86 17.15
C LYS A 56 37.57 7.46 17.09
N ALA A 57 37.72 6.75 15.98
CA ALA A 57 37.18 5.41 15.73
C ALA A 57 38.28 4.36 15.49
N THR A 58 39.52 4.63 15.90
CA THR A 58 40.66 3.71 15.70
C THR A 58 40.48 2.37 16.43
N ASN A 59 39.66 2.34 17.49
CA ASN A 59 39.32 1.13 18.25
C ASN A 59 38.50 0.08 17.46
N ILE A 60 37.96 0.43 16.28
CA ILE A 60 37.27 -0.51 15.38
C ILE A 60 38.11 -0.90 14.16
N LYS A 61 39.37 -0.46 14.09
CA LYS A 61 40.31 -0.86 13.04
C LYS A 61 40.56 -2.37 13.10
N ASP A 62 40.63 -3.01 11.94
CA ASP A 62 40.88 -4.46 11.76
C ASP A 62 39.76 -5.39 12.29
N TYR A 63 38.61 -4.83 12.66
CA TYR A 63 37.40 -5.59 12.99
C TYR A 63 36.47 -5.72 11.78
N VAL A 64 35.80 -6.86 11.71
CA VAL A 64 34.64 -7.09 10.87
C VAL A 64 33.41 -7.08 11.77
N ALA A 65 32.45 -6.24 11.45
CA ALA A 65 31.15 -6.19 12.09
C ALA A 65 30.16 -7.04 11.29
N PHE A 66 29.39 -7.86 11.99
CA PHE A 66 28.29 -8.63 11.43
C PHE A 66 26.98 -8.02 11.85
N TRP A 67 26.04 -8.00 10.92
CA TRP A 67 24.68 -7.62 11.23
C TRP A 67 24.04 -8.64 12.20
N GLN A 68 23.44 -8.15 13.29
CA GLN A 68 22.73 -8.98 14.28
C GLN A 68 21.41 -8.30 14.64
N TYR A 69 20.30 -9.04 14.50
CA TYR A 69 18.98 -8.60 14.95
C TYR A 69 19.02 -8.32 16.46
N ASN A 70 18.78 -7.06 16.84
CA ASN A 70 18.95 -6.58 18.22
C ASN A 70 17.71 -5.81 18.72
N ASP A 71 17.81 -5.19 19.91
CA ASP A 71 16.71 -4.44 20.51
C ASP A 71 16.28 -3.20 19.70
N GLY A 72 17.19 -2.61 18.91
CA GLY A 72 16.83 -1.55 17.96
C GLY A 72 15.95 -2.09 16.85
N ASN A 73 16.24 -3.28 16.31
CA ASN A 73 15.37 -3.92 15.32
C ASN A 73 14.00 -4.25 15.90
N ARG A 74 13.94 -4.71 17.16
CA ARG A 74 12.67 -4.94 17.87
C ARG A 74 11.89 -3.65 18.04
N ALA A 75 12.53 -2.57 18.47
CA ALA A 75 11.90 -1.26 18.61
C ALA A 75 11.37 -0.72 17.26
N PHE A 76 12.14 -0.89 16.19
CA PHE A 76 11.71 -0.54 14.84
C PHE A 76 10.48 -1.34 14.40
N LEU A 77 10.51 -2.67 14.58
CA LEU A 77 9.37 -3.54 14.26
C LEU A 77 8.13 -3.16 15.07
N GLN A 78 8.28 -2.90 16.37
CA GLN A 78 7.17 -2.41 17.22
C GLN A 78 6.60 -1.10 16.71
N ALA A 79 7.45 -0.15 16.31
CA ALA A 79 7.02 1.11 15.72
C ALA A 79 6.30 0.92 14.38
N LEU A 80 6.76 -0.02 13.55
CA LEU A 80 6.11 -0.37 12.28
C LEU A 80 4.72 -0.98 12.52
N MET A 81 4.61 -1.95 13.43
CA MET A 81 3.34 -2.58 13.78
C MET A 81 2.34 -1.57 14.37
N ALA A 82 2.80 -0.71 15.29
CA ALA A 82 1.93 0.28 15.94
C ALA A 82 1.38 1.33 14.97
N ARG A 83 2.13 1.66 13.90
CA ARG A 83 1.71 2.62 12.88
C ARG A 83 0.92 1.98 11.74
N GLY A 84 1.02 0.67 11.55
CA GLY A 84 0.44 -0.08 10.43
C GLY A 84 1.17 0.13 9.09
N THR A 85 1.65 1.35 8.83
CA THR A 85 2.48 1.69 7.68
C THR A 85 3.66 2.58 8.07
N MET A 86 4.70 2.60 7.24
CA MET A 86 5.84 3.49 7.43
C MET A 86 6.40 3.97 6.11
N THR A 87 6.54 5.29 5.98
CA THR A 87 7.32 5.95 4.94
C THR A 87 8.79 6.03 5.35
N PHE A 88 9.69 6.25 4.39
CA PHE A 88 11.10 6.48 4.70
C PHE A 88 11.30 7.62 5.72
N LYS A 89 10.60 8.75 5.54
CA LYS A 89 10.68 9.91 6.45
C LYS A 89 10.28 9.56 7.88
N GLN A 90 9.19 8.83 8.08
CA GLN A 90 8.80 8.33 9.40
C GLN A 90 9.81 7.33 9.95
N GLY A 91 10.38 6.49 9.08
CA GLY A 91 11.48 5.59 9.40
C GLY A 91 12.72 6.32 9.89
N GLN A 92 13.09 7.46 9.28
CA GLN A 92 14.20 8.30 9.72
C GLN A 92 14.00 8.80 11.16
N GLU A 93 12.79 9.22 11.52
CA GLU A 93 12.47 9.67 12.89
C GLU A 93 12.64 8.53 13.92
N VAL A 94 12.17 7.34 13.59
CA VAL A 94 12.29 6.15 14.47
C VAL A 94 13.76 5.71 14.57
N LEU A 95 14.44 5.58 13.43
CA LEU A 95 15.81 5.08 13.36
C LEU A 95 16.83 6.06 13.95
N SER A 96 16.65 7.36 13.78
CA SER A 96 17.52 8.36 14.42
C SER A 96 17.46 8.28 15.94
N THR A 97 16.28 8.02 16.50
CA THR A 97 16.11 7.77 17.94
C THR A 97 16.84 6.48 18.36
N ILE A 98 16.65 5.39 17.60
CA ILE A 98 17.33 4.10 17.85
C ILE A 98 18.86 4.28 17.79
N PHE A 99 19.37 4.93 16.75
CA PHE A 99 20.80 5.17 16.55
C PHE A 99 21.37 6.07 17.64
N THR A 100 20.63 7.09 18.07
CA THR A 100 21.04 7.95 19.17
C THR A 100 21.30 7.17 20.45
N ILE A 101 20.39 6.25 20.79
CA ILE A 101 20.53 5.38 21.97
C ILE A 101 21.65 4.35 21.76
N GLN A 102 21.74 3.74 20.57
CA GLN A 102 22.70 2.67 20.30
C GLN A 102 24.15 3.16 20.21
N GLU A 103 24.36 4.35 19.65
CA GLU A 103 25.67 4.98 19.45
C GLU A 103 26.07 5.89 20.63
N GLU A 104 25.18 6.10 21.61
CA GLU A 104 25.37 7.04 22.72
C GLU A 104 25.75 8.45 22.23
N ARG A 105 25.25 8.81 21.05
CA ARG A 105 25.53 10.07 20.35
C ARG A 105 24.32 10.50 19.57
N GLU A 106 23.95 11.77 19.71
CA GLU A 106 22.85 12.37 18.96
C GLU A 106 23.02 12.15 17.45
N THR A 107 22.01 11.53 16.86
CA THR A 107 21.88 11.28 15.43
C THR A 107 20.64 11.99 14.93
N ALA A 108 20.80 12.90 13.99
CA ALA A 108 19.68 13.65 13.42
C ALA A 108 18.94 12.80 12.35
N PRO A 109 17.62 13.00 12.11
CA PRO A 109 16.86 12.22 11.14
C PRO A 109 17.43 12.23 9.72
N ASP A 110 18.00 13.34 9.28
CA ASP A 110 18.62 13.51 7.96
C ASP A 110 19.92 12.71 7.79
N GLN A 111 20.52 12.24 8.88
CA GLN A 111 21.69 11.36 8.87
C GLN A 111 21.33 9.89 8.62
N VAL A 112 20.05 9.52 8.78
CA VAL A 112 19.56 8.17 8.47
C VAL A 112 19.37 8.04 6.97
N THR A 113 20.02 7.05 6.37
CA THR A 113 20.00 6.81 4.92
C THR A 113 18.88 5.84 4.52
N GLN A 114 18.52 5.82 3.23
CA GLN A 114 17.59 4.83 2.68
C GLN A 114 18.08 3.40 2.90
N GLU A 115 19.39 3.18 2.84
CA GLU A 115 20.00 1.86 3.04
C GLU A 115 19.84 1.39 4.50
N ASP A 116 19.95 2.30 5.47
CA ASP A 116 19.67 2.00 6.87
C ASP A 116 18.22 1.55 7.04
N PHE A 117 17.28 2.28 6.44
CA PHE A 117 15.86 1.94 6.49
C PHE A 117 15.57 0.59 5.84
N ASP A 118 16.07 0.37 4.62
CA ASP A 118 15.88 -0.88 3.88
C ASP A 118 16.50 -2.08 4.63
N SER A 119 17.64 -1.87 5.30
CA SER A 119 18.25 -2.90 6.17
C SER A 119 17.35 -3.27 7.34
N TYR A 120 16.73 -2.29 8.01
CA TYR A 120 15.81 -2.53 9.12
C TYR A 120 14.49 -3.16 8.67
N ILE A 121 14.00 -2.82 7.47
CA ILE A 121 12.85 -3.47 6.85
C ILE A 121 13.16 -4.93 6.53
N SER A 122 14.27 -5.22 5.85
CA SER A 122 14.67 -6.60 5.52
C SER A 122 14.83 -7.45 6.78
N ALA A 123 15.48 -6.89 7.80
CA ALA A 123 15.64 -7.50 9.10
C ALA A 123 14.33 -7.88 9.79
N ALA A 124 13.36 -6.96 9.74
CA ALA A 124 12.03 -7.18 10.29
C ALA A 124 11.27 -8.24 9.49
N ALA A 125 11.31 -8.16 8.15
CA ALA A 125 10.68 -9.12 7.26
C ALA A 125 11.15 -10.56 7.53
N ASP A 126 12.47 -10.77 7.63
CA ASP A 126 13.06 -12.08 7.94
C ASP A 126 12.59 -12.66 9.29
N LYS A 127 12.27 -11.79 10.26
CA LYS A 127 11.83 -12.22 11.59
C LYS A 127 10.34 -12.45 11.72
N ILE A 128 9.53 -11.78 10.90
CA ILE A 128 8.07 -11.97 10.92
C ILE A 128 7.58 -13.03 9.93
N SER A 129 8.39 -13.37 8.92
CA SER A 129 8.08 -14.40 7.92
C SER A 129 7.65 -15.76 8.51
N PRO A 130 8.26 -16.30 9.60
CA PRO A 130 7.81 -17.56 10.21
C PRO A 130 6.42 -17.51 10.86
N PHE A 131 5.82 -16.32 10.99
CA PHE A 131 4.48 -16.10 11.53
C PHE A 131 3.49 -15.74 10.43
N ASP A 132 3.81 -16.08 9.18
CA ASP A 132 3.00 -15.80 7.99
C ASP A 132 2.73 -14.30 7.78
N TYR A 133 3.64 -13.44 8.26
CA TYR A 133 3.63 -12.02 7.95
C TYR A 133 4.70 -11.68 6.92
N GLU A 134 4.38 -10.75 6.03
CA GLU A 134 5.29 -10.19 5.04
C GLU A 134 5.36 -8.67 5.23
N ILE A 135 6.49 -8.07 4.86
CA ILE A 135 6.56 -6.61 4.70
C ILE A 135 6.49 -6.30 3.21
N ARG A 136 5.36 -5.74 2.77
CA ARG A 136 5.18 -5.28 1.40
C ARG A 136 5.45 -3.80 1.30
N THR A 137 5.91 -3.39 0.13
CA THR A 137 6.16 -1.98 -0.16
C THR A 137 5.44 -1.59 -1.43
N THR A 138 4.71 -0.49 -1.38
CA THR A 138 4.00 0.09 -2.52
C THR A 138 4.30 1.58 -2.63
N VAL A 139 3.89 2.19 -3.74
CA VAL A 139 3.92 3.64 -3.91
C VAL A 139 2.49 4.14 -3.83
N HIS A 140 2.25 5.10 -2.93
CA HIS A 140 0.94 5.72 -2.79
C HIS A 140 0.53 6.37 -4.11
N GLN A 141 -0.61 5.95 -4.65
CA GLN A 141 -1.05 6.33 -5.99
C GLN A 141 -1.34 7.84 -6.15
N PHE A 142 -1.54 8.57 -5.04
CA PHE A 142 -1.73 10.03 -5.02
C PHE A 142 -0.46 10.79 -4.62
N THR A 143 0.11 10.48 -3.44
CA THR A 143 1.24 11.27 -2.89
C THR A 143 2.58 10.92 -3.53
N LYS A 144 2.66 9.78 -4.23
CA LYS A 144 3.90 9.20 -4.80
C LYS A 144 4.93 8.77 -3.77
N GLU A 145 4.56 8.75 -2.49
CA GLU A 145 5.45 8.30 -1.42
C GLU A 145 5.53 6.78 -1.39
N LYS A 146 6.73 6.25 -1.16
CA LYS A 146 6.96 4.82 -0.96
C LYS A 146 6.59 4.46 0.49
N ILE A 147 5.72 3.47 0.65
CA ILE A 147 5.13 3.06 1.92
C ILE A 147 5.37 1.57 2.11
N SER A 148 5.91 1.19 3.26
CA SER A 148 6.04 -0.19 3.70
C SER A 148 4.96 -0.52 4.73
N ALA A 149 4.35 -1.69 4.64
CA ALA A 149 3.35 -2.18 5.59
C ALA A 149 3.58 -3.65 5.90
N ILE A 150 3.22 -4.06 7.11
CA ILE A 150 3.16 -5.48 7.48
C ILE A 150 1.82 -5.99 7.00
N VAL A 151 1.85 -7.05 6.21
CA VAL A 151 0.66 -7.74 5.71
C VAL A 151 0.69 -9.18 6.18
N ASN A 152 -0.48 -9.77 6.39
CA ASN A 152 -0.59 -11.18 6.68
C ASN A 152 -0.72 -11.95 5.36
N ALA A 153 0.05 -13.00 5.19
CA ALA A 153 0.09 -13.81 3.97
C ALA A 153 -0.97 -14.92 3.93
N THR A 154 -1.54 -15.30 5.08
CA THR A 154 -2.39 -16.49 5.19
C THR A 154 -3.80 -16.21 5.69
N SER A 155 -4.00 -15.15 6.48
CA SER A 155 -5.33 -14.82 7.01
C SER A 155 -6.12 -13.92 6.08
N ASP A 156 -7.42 -14.20 5.94
CA ASP A 156 -8.36 -13.26 5.31
C ASP A 156 -8.28 -11.91 6.06
N PRO A 157 -7.88 -10.81 5.39
CA PRO A 157 -7.72 -9.53 6.06
C PRO A 157 -9.05 -8.94 6.57
N ILE A 158 -10.20 -9.39 6.07
CA ILE A 158 -11.51 -9.06 6.68
C ILE A 158 -11.58 -9.58 8.11
N THR A 159 -11.04 -10.77 8.37
CA THR A 159 -10.98 -11.36 9.72
C THR A 159 -10.14 -10.50 10.66
N GLN A 160 -9.11 -9.81 10.15
CA GLN A 160 -8.30 -8.90 10.97
C GLN A 160 -9.06 -7.64 11.34
N MET A 161 -9.75 -7.03 10.37
CA MET A 161 -10.60 -5.85 10.60
C MET A 161 -11.72 -6.15 11.62
N ALA A 162 -12.18 -7.40 11.67
CA ALA A 162 -13.23 -7.88 12.58
C ALA A 162 -12.79 -7.94 14.04
N THR A 163 -11.49 -8.07 14.34
CA THR A 163 -11.02 -8.24 15.74
C THR A 163 -11.30 -7.04 16.64
N THR A 164 -11.42 -5.83 16.08
CA THR A 164 -11.68 -4.59 16.81
C THR A 164 -13.10 -4.04 16.62
N ARG A 165 -13.94 -4.75 15.86
CA ARG A 165 -15.25 -4.24 15.40
C ARG A 165 -16.39 -5.16 15.79
N THR A 166 -17.56 -4.57 15.97
CA THR A 166 -18.81 -5.32 16.13
C THR A 166 -19.22 -5.97 14.82
N GLN A 167 -20.10 -6.97 14.89
CA GLN A 167 -20.61 -7.66 13.70
C GLN A 167 -21.34 -6.69 12.76
N GLU A 168 -22.14 -5.77 13.30
CA GLU A 168 -22.86 -4.75 12.54
C GLU A 168 -21.92 -3.75 11.85
N GLU A 169 -20.82 -3.37 12.50
CA GLU A 169 -19.77 -2.54 11.89
C GLU A 169 -19.07 -3.28 10.75
N MET A 170 -18.83 -4.59 10.89
CA MET A 170 -18.23 -5.39 9.82
C MET A 170 -19.16 -5.54 8.61
N PHE A 171 -20.47 -5.72 8.82
CA PHE A 171 -21.44 -5.67 7.72
C PHE A 171 -21.45 -4.31 7.03
N PHE A 172 -21.35 -3.22 7.80
CA PHE A 172 -21.22 -1.88 7.25
C PHE A 172 -19.94 -1.71 6.42
N VAL A 173 -18.79 -2.20 6.90
CA VAL A 173 -17.52 -2.19 6.17
C VAL A 173 -17.64 -2.95 4.85
N ARG A 174 -18.22 -4.16 4.87
CA ARG A 174 -18.41 -4.95 3.64
C ARG A 174 -19.27 -4.20 2.62
N ARG A 175 -20.43 -3.66 3.03
CA ARG A 175 -21.27 -2.82 2.14
C ARG A 175 -20.54 -1.61 1.56
N MET A 176 -19.61 -1.04 2.32
CA MET A 176 -18.79 0.08 1.84
C MET A 176 -17.82 -0.35 0.75
N ILE A 177 -17.16 -1.51 0.91
CA ILE A 177 -16.27 -2.05 -0.10
C ILE A 177 -17.06 -2.50 -1.34
N ASP A 178 -18.20 -3.16 -1.16
CA ASP A 178 -19.12 -3.52 -2.25
C ASP A 178 -19.57 -2.27 -3.02
N ALA A 179 -19.93 -1.20 -2.32
CA ALA A 179 -20.27 0.05 -2.99
C ALA A 179 -19.10 0.61 -3.81
N MET A 180 -17.87 0.54 -3.29
CA MET A 180 -16.67 1.01 -4.01
C MET A 180 -16.41 0.18 -5.28
N PHE A 181 -16.41 -1.15 -5.19
CA PHE A 181 -15.91 -2.02 -6.25
C PHE A 181 -16.98 -2.67 -7.12
N GLU A 182 -18.22 -2.70 -6.67
CA GLU A 182 -19.37 -3.18 -7.42
C GLU A 182 -20.21 -1.99 -7.93
N THR A 183 -20.78 -1.18 -7.02
CA THR A 183 -21.74 -0.14 -7.44
C THR A 183 -21.10 1.04 -8.17
N TYR A 184 -19.92 1.51 -7.72
CA TYR A 184 -19.26 2.71 -8.27
C TYR A 184 -18.02 2.38 -9.12
N ASN A 185 -17.90 1.14 -9.57
CA ASN A 185 -16.83 0.72 -10.46
C ASN A 185 -17.44 -0.02 -11.63
N THR A 186 -17.96 0.73 -12.60
CA THR A 186 -18.59 0.20 -13.80
C THR A 186 -17.67 0.32 -15.01
N ARG A 187 -18.04 -0.32 -16.13
CA ARG A 187 -17.29 -0.29 -17.39
C ARG A 187 -17.04 1.13 -17.91
N ARG A 188 -18.00 2.03 -17.70
CA ARG A 188 -17.91 3.44 -18.12
C ARG A 188 -17.24 4.32 -17.09
N ARG A 189 -17.46 4.06 -15.79
CA ARG A 189 -17.03 4.90 -14.67
C ARG A 189 -16.35 4.07 -13.58
N GLU A 190 -15.02 4.08 -13.60
CA GLU A 190 -14.17 3.35 -12.65
C GLU A 190 -13.79 4.27 -11.46
N VAL A 191 -14.71 4.47 -10.50
CA VAL A 191 -14.54 5.45 -9.41
C VAL A 191 -13.84 4.84 -8.19
N MET A 192 -14.20 3.61 -7.80
CA MET A 192 -13.60 2.87 -6.66
C MET A 192 -13.49 3.70 -5.38
N GLY A 193 -14.54 4.45 -5.10
CA GLY A 193 -14.63 5.35 -3.95
C GLY A 193 -16.07 5.79 -3.70
N VAL A 194 -16.36 6.18 -2.47
CA VAL A 194 -17.69 6.62 -2.05
C VAL A 194 -17.62 7.96 -1.35
N THR A 195 -18.62 8.81 -1.56
CA THR A 195 -18.74 10.08 -0.83
C THR A 195 -19.20 9.85 0.61
N SER A 196 -18.99 10.84 1.48
CA SER A 196 -19.49 10.80 2.87
C SER A 196 -21.02 10.66 2.93
N MET A 197 -21.76 11.18 1.96
CA MET A 197 -23.23 11.04 1.91
C MET A 197 -23.63 9.62 1.52
N GLN A 198 -23.06 9.09 0.43
CA GLN A 198 -23.30 7.71 -0.01
C GLN A 198 -22.95 6.70 1.08
N ALA A 199 -21.86 6.93 1.81
CA ALA A 199 -21.47 6.10 2.95
C ALA A 199 -22.55 6.06 4.06
N LEU A 200 -23.25 7.18 4.29
CA LEU A 200 -24.27 7.29 5.33
C LEU A 200 -25.67 6.85 4.87
N GLU A 201 -25.94 6.89 3.56
CA GLU A 201 -27.21 6.46 2.95
C GLU A 201 -27.33 4.94 2.87
N ARG A 202 -26.21 4.20 2.84
CA ARG A 202 -26.13 2.73 2.75
C ARG A 202 -26.53 1.98 4.04
N LYS A 203 -27.39 2.58 4.86
CA LYS A 203 -28.01 1.91 6.00
C LYS A 203 -29.14 1.03 5.50
N ILE A 204 -29.01 -0.29 5.68
CA ILE A 204 -30.08 -1.30 5.59
C ILE A 204 -31.20 -0.91 4.61
N THR A 205 -31.06 -1.28 3.34
CA THR A 205 -32.26 -1.56 2.55
C THR A 205 -32.88 -2.80 3.20
N LYS A 206 -34.04 -2.66 3.84
CA LYS A 206 -34.83 -3.83 4.26
C LYS A 206 -35.02 -4.72 3.03
N GLY A 207 -34.38 -5.88 3.01
CA GLY A 207 -34.66 -6.94 2.04
C GLY A 207 -33.86 -6.94 0.73
N VAL A 208 -32.54 -6.75 0.76
CA VAL A 208 -31.69 -7.27 -0.35
C VAL A 208 -31.28 -8.69 0.02
N SER A 209 -32.17 -9.63 -0.28
CA SER A 209 -31.94 -11.07 -0.34
C SER A 209 -31.09 -11.44 -1.56
N GLY A 210 -29.93 -10.81 -1.72
CA GLY A 210 -29.06 -10.97 -2.89
C GLY A 210 -27.57 -10.91 -2.58
N ALA A 211 -27.17 -10.86 -1.30
CA ALA A 211 -25.77 -11.08 -0.95
C ALA A 211 -25.40 -12.50 -1.39
N ARG A 212 -24.59 -12.62 -2.45
CA ARG A 212 -23.91 -13.86 -2.84
C ARG A 212 -23.36 -14.48 -1.57
N GLN A 213 -23.83 -15.69 -1.27
CA GLN A 213 -23.50 -16.41 -0.06
C GLN A 213 -22.00 -16.68 -0.05
N SER A 214 -21.24 -16.01 0.80
CA SER A 214 -19.92 -16.49 1.16
C SER A 214 -20.11 -17.78 1.96
N GLU A 215 -19.75 -18.92 1.37
CA GLU A 215 -19.73 -20.20 2.08
C GLU A 215 -18.80 -20.11 3.29
N GLY A 216 -19.36 -20.08 4.51
CA GLY A 216 -18.62 -20.33 5.75
C GLY A 216 -18.80 -19.38 6.95
N GLY A 217 -19.60 -18.31 6.86
CA GLY A 217 -19.77 -17.36 7.97
C GLY A 217 -21.08 -17.52 8.78
N GLU A 218 -21.00 -17.58 10.11
CA GLU A 218 -22.14 -17.67 11.03
C GLU A 218 -23.21 -16.58 10.80
N GLN A 219 -24.46 -17.02 10.74
CA GLN A 219 -25.66 -16.23 10.46
C GLN A 219 -26.03 -15.29 11.64
N GLY A 220 -25.52 -14.06 11.61
CA GLY A 220 -26.12 -12.94 12.33
C GLY A 220 -26.98 -12.10 11.39
N ALA A 221 -28.25 -11.88 11.73
CA ALA A 221 -29.09 -10.95 10.97
C ALA A 221 -28.49 -9.53 11.07
N ASP A 222 -28.21 -8.90 9.93
CA ASP A 222 -27.69 -7.54 9.87
C ASP A 222 -28.74 -6.54 10.38
N LYS A 223 -28.52 -6.03 11.59
CA LYS A 223 -29.35 -4.99 12.22
C LYS A 223 -28.91 -3.57 11.84
N GLY A 224 -27.84 -3.46 11.05
CA GLY A 224 -27.16 -2.24 10.62
C GLY A 224 -26.68 -1.35 11.76
N VAL A 225 -26.19 -0.18 11.36
CA VAL A 225 -25.54 0.79 12.24
C VAL A 225 -26.26 2.14 12.21
N THR A 226 -26.26 2.84 13.35
CA THR A 226 -26.73 4.23 13.44
C THR A 226 -25.77 5.21 12.75
N ASN A 227 -26.17 6.47 12.53
CA ASN A 227 -25.28 7.50 11.97
C ASN A 227 -24.01 7.68 12.79
N ASP A 228 -24.16 7.79 14.11
CA ASP A 228 -23.03 8.00 15.01
C ASP A 228 -22.08 6.79 15.00
N GLN A 229 -22.61 5.57 14.95
CA GLN A 229 -21.80 4.35 14.79
C GLN A 229 -21.09 4.31 13.44
N ALA A 230 -21.78 4.64 12.34
CA ALA A 230 -21.18 4.67 11.00
C ALA A 230 -20.04 5.70 10.93
N GLU A 231 -20.25 6.93 11.43
CA GLU A 231 -19.22 7.96 11.46
C GLU A 231 -18.03 7.56 12.33
N LYS A 232 -18.26 6.99 13.52
CA LYS A 232 -17.20 6.48 14.39
C LYS A 232 -16.42 5.35 13.72
N CYS A 233 -17.10 4.42 13.07
CA CYS A 233 -16.50 3.32 12.33
C CYS A 233 -15.60 3.85 11.19
N LEU A 234 -16.11 4.77 10.37
CA LEU A 234 -15.35 5.41 9.29
C LEU A 234 -14.12 6.16 9.80
N ASN A 235 -14.26 6.92 10.89
CA ASN A 235 -13.14 7.62 11.50
C ASN A 235 -12.08 6.64 12.06
N GLY A 236 -12.52 5.53 12.66
CA GLY A 236 -11.64 4.46 13.10
C GLY A 236 -10.88 3.80 11.95
N LEU A 237 -11.58 3.46 10.86
CA LEU A 237 -10.97 2.91 9.65
C LEU A 237 -9.92 3.84 9.04
N VAL A 238 -10.17 5.15 9.05
CA VAL A 238 -9.19 6.13 8.58
C VAL A 238 -7.99 6.23 9.55
N ALA A 239 -8.24 6.25 10.86
CA ALA A 239 -7.18 6.33 11.86
C ALA A 239 -6.27 5.09 11.88
N GLU A 240 -6.84 3.91 11.65
CA GLU A 240 -6.12 2.63 11.54
C GLU A 240 -5.44 2.44 10.18
N GLY A 241 -5.70 3.35 9.23
CA GLY A 241 -5.12 3.31 7.89
C GLY A 241 -5.73 2.23 7.00
N TRP A 242 -6.98 1.85 7.20
CA TRP A 242 -7.73 1.02 6.24
C TRP A 242 -8.31 1.86 5.11
N PHE A 243 -8.93 2.99 5.44
CA PHE A 243 -9.49 3.93 4.46
C PHE A 243 -8.72 5.23 4.44
N GLU A 244 -8.80 5.95 3.33
CA GLU A 244 -8.36 7.34 3.22
C GLU A 244 -9.55 8.24 2.97
N ARG A 245 -9.49 9.46 3.51
CA ARG A 245 -10.51 10.48 3.28
C ARG A 245 -9.94 11.67 2.53
N SER A 246 -10.45 11.93 1.33
CA SER A 246 -10.06 13.09 0.53
C SER A 246 -10.60 14.39 1.11
N LYS A 247 -9.99 15.53 0.73
CA LYS A 247 -10.48 16.88 1.11
C LYS A 247 -11.89 17.17 0.63
N GLU A 248 -12.33 16.50 -0.43
CA GLU A 248 -13.67 16.63 -0.99
C GLU A 248 -14.67 15.64 -0.35
N GLY A 249 -14.26 14.88 0.68
CA GLY A 249 -15.13 14.01 1.46
C GLY A 249 -15.36 12.62 0.86
N TRP A 250 -14.44 12.16 0.01
CA TRP A 250 -14.45 10.80 -0.54
C TRP A 250 -13.70 9.84 0.36
N TYR A 251 -14.21 8.63 0.50
CA TYR A 251 -13.55 7.49 1.11
C TYR A 251 -13.08 6.54 0.02
N THR A 252 -11.83 6.09 0.13
CA THR A 252 -11.22 5.06 -0.72
C THR A 252 -10.41 4.10 0.15
N LEU A 253 -10.07 2.92 -0.36
CA LEU A 253 -9.08 2.06 0.30
C LEU A 253 -7.72 2.75 0.37
N SER A 254 -7.05 2.64 1.51
CA SER A 254 -5.68 3.12 1.68
C SER A 254 -4.67 2.22 0.94
N PRO A 255 -3.42 2.66 0.76
CA PRO A 255 -2.35 1.81 0.24
C PRO A 255 -2.13 0.54 1.07
N ARG A 256 -2.31 0.62 2.39
CA ARG A 256 -2.21 -0.53 3.31
C ARG A 256 -3.30 -1.55 3.00
N ALA A 257 -4.54 -1.09 2.97
CA ALA A 257 -5.69 -1.93 2.69
C ALA A 257 -5.57 -2.60 1.31
N LEU A 258 -5.11 -1.88 0.29
CA LEU A 258 -4.88 -2.45 -1.03
C LEU A 258 -3.79 -3.54 -1.05
N MET A 259 -2.74 -3.43 -0.23
CA MET A 259 -1.71 -4.46 -0.12
C MET A 259 -2.18 -5.69 0.66
N GLU A 260 -2.94 -5.48 1.73
CA GLU A 260 -3.46 -6.54 2.58
C GLU A 260 -4.62 -7.28 1.91
N LEU A 261 -5.61 -6.55 1.40
CA LEU A 261 -6.82 -7.08 0.77
C LEU A 261 -6.63 -7.50 -0.68
N GLN A 262 -5.42 -7.45 -1.24
CA GLN A 262 -5.20 -7.69 -2.67
C GLN A 262 -5.79 -9.02 -3.15
N THR A 263 -5.48 -10.12 -2.47
CA THR A 263 -5.96 -11.45 -2.86
C THR A 263 -7.47 -11.54 -2.71
N TRP A 264 -8.01 -11.10 -1.57
CA TRP A 264 -9.45 -11.14 -1.31
C TRP A 264 -10.24 -10.28 -2.31
N LEU A 265 -9.80 -9.06 -2.63
CA LEU A 265 -10.48 -8.20 -3.60
C LEU A 265 -10.57 -8.86 -4.98
N VAL A 266 -9.50 -9.54 -5.41
CA VAL A 266 -9.50 -10.23 -6.71
C VAL A 266 -10.44 -11.43 -6.67
N THR A 267 -10.34 -12.30 -5.67
CA THR A 267 -11.20 -13.48 -5.56
C THR A 267 -12.68 -13.12 -5.37
N GLU A 268 -13.00 -12.02 -4.68
CA GLU A 268 -14.39 -11.62 -4.41
C GLU A 268 -15.04 -10.93 -5.62
N TYR A 269 -14.32 -10.05 -6.32
CA TYR A 269 -14.91 -9.17 -7.34
C TYR A 269 -14.47 -9.47 -8.78
N ASN A 270 -13.56 -10.41 -8.98
CA ASN A 270 -13.21 -10.89 -10.33
C ASN A 270 -13.62 -12.34 -10.51
N ASP A 271 -13.90 -12.68 -11.76
CA ASP A 271 -14.11 -14.06 -12.21
C ASP A 271 -12.75 -14.70 -12.54
N GLU A 272 -12.48 -15.86 -11.95
CA GLU A 272 -11.25 -16.63 -12.16
C GLU A 272 -11.21 -17.29 -13.55
N ASP A 273 -12.38 -17.51 -14.16
CA ASP A 273 -12.54 -18.18 -15.47
C ASP A 273 -12.65 -17.18 -16.64
N ALA A 274 -12.65 -15.88 -16.35
CA ALA A 274 -12.78 -14.84 -17.37
C ALA A 274 -11.56 -14.76 -18.31
N ASP A 275 -11.82 -14.46 -19.58
CA ASP A 275 -10.79 -14.27 -20.58
C ASP A 275 -9.97 -12.99 -20.33
N ALA A 276 -8.76 -12.93 -20.88
CA ALA A 276 -7.84 -11.82 -20.66
C ALA A 276 -8.37 -10.47 -21.20
N GLU A 277 -9.33 -10.51 -22.12
CA GLU A 277 -10.03 -9.35 -22.67
C GLU A 277 -11.26 -8.95 -21.85
N ASP A 278 -11.81 -9.83 -21.02
CA ASP A 278 -13.05 -9.58 -20.30
C ASP A 278 -12.87 -8.50 -19.26
N TRP A 279 -13.86 -7.62 -19.18
CA TRP A 279 -13.83 -6.54 -18.23
C TRP A 279 -14.04 -7.10 -16.82
N GLN A 280 -13.13 -6.75 -15.90
CA GLN A 280 -13.12 -7.24 -14.51
C GLN A 280 -13.17 -6.05 -13.54
N ARG A 281 -13.75 -6.21 -12.33
CA ARG A 281 -13.87 -5.11 -11.36
C ARG A 281 -12.47 -4.63 -10.93
N ILE A 282 -11.62 -5.54 -10.46
CA ILE A 282 -10.25 -5.25 -10.03
C ILE A 282 -9.30 -5.32 -11.21
N LYS A 283 -8.69 -4.18 -11.54
CA LYS A 283 -7.75 -4.04 -12.65
C LYS A 283 -6.35 -3.70 -12.15
N PHE A 284 -5.35 -4.01 -12.96
CA PHE A 284 -3.94 -3.79 -12.64
C PHE A 284 -3.29 -2.77 -13.58
N CYS A 285 -2.29 -2.07 -13.05
CA CYS A 285 -1.51 -1.13 -13.82
C CYS A 285 -0.64 -1.88 -14.82
N GLU A 286 -0.68 -1.51 -16.09
CA GLU A 286 0.08 -2.19 -17.13
C GLU A 286 1.60 -2.07 -16.92
N ALA A 287 2.05 -1.05 -16.19
CA ALA A 287 3.45 -0.78 -15.92
C ALA A 287 4.01 -1.51 -14.68
N CYS A 288 3.33 -1.39 -13.52
CA CYS A 288 3.83 -1.92 -12.25
C CYS A 288 3.09 -3.16 -11.76
N LYS A 289 2.01 -3.56 -12.44
CA LYS A 289 1.13 -4.69 -12.10
C LYS A 289 0.46 -4.59 -10.72
N GLY A 290 0.48 -3.42 -10.08
CA GLY A 290 -0.28 -3.16 -8.85
C GLY A 290 -1.75 -2.81 -9.12
N ILE A 291 -2.62 -2.99 -8.13
CA ILE A 291 -4.06 -2.66 -8.22
C ILE A 291 -4.25 -1.19 -8.62
N MET A 292 -5.18 -0.96 -9.54
CA MET A 292 -5.57 0.37 -10.02
C MET A 292 -6.75 0.90 -9.24
N THR A 293 -6.53 1.92 -8.41
CA THR A 293 -7.61 2.75 -7.85
C THR A 293 -7.52 4.20 -8.30
N VAL A 294 -6.36 4.62 -8.81
CA VAL A 294 -6.10 5.99 -9.29
C VAL A 294 -5.23 5.97 -10.53
N GLY A 295 -5.65 6.67 -11.58
CA GLY A 295 -4.79 6.86 -12.75
C GLY A 295 -5.60 7.13 -13.98
N ARG A 296 -5.20 6.50 -15.10
CA ARG A 296 -5.81 6.72 -16.40
C ARG A 296 -6.12 5.42 -17.11
N ARG A 297 -7.17 5.49 -17.93
CA ARG A 297 -7.64 4.37 -18.73
C ARG A 297 -7.55 4.62 -20.22
N CYS A 298 -7.54 3.53 -20.97
CA CYS A 298 -7.63 3.57 -22.43
C CYS A 298 -8.90 4.30 -22.88
N GLY A 299 -8.82 5.00 -24.02
CA GLY A 299 -9.96 5.63 -24.70
C GLY A 299 -11.00 4.63 -25.21
N ASP A 300 -10.56 3.41 -25.46
CA ASP A 300 -11.38 2.28 -25.86
C ASP A 300 -12.00 1.63 -24.62
N LEU A 301 -13.34 1.57 -24.58
CA LEU A 301 -14.12 1.09 -23.44
C LEU A 301 -13.91 -0.40 -23.17
N ASP A 302 -13.58 -1.16 -24.22
CA ASP A 302 -13.43 -2.61 -24.18
C ASP A 302 -11.98 -3.01 -23.91
N CYS A 303 -11.09 -2.02 -23.88
CA CYS A 303 -9.70 -2.24 -23.56
C CYS A 303 -9.48 -2.09 -22.05
N ASN A 304 -8.95 -3.14 -21.42
CA ASN A 304 -8.61 -3.17 -19.99
C ASN A 304 -7.30 -2.48 -19.60
N VAL A 305 -6.59 -1.83 -20.54
CA VAL A 305 -5.32 -1.19 -20.21
C VAL A 305 -5.53 0.01 -19.30
N ARG A 306 -4.91 -0.03 -18.12
CA ARG A 306 -4.91 1.03 -17.11
C ARG A 306 -3.47 1.33 -16.70
N VAL A 307 -3.16 2.59 -16.40
CA VAL A 307 -1.83 3.00 -15.93
C VAL A 307 -1.96 4.03 -14.82
N HIS A 308 -1.28 3.82 -13.69
CA HIS A 308 -1.23 4.82 -12.60
C HIS A 308 -0.63 6.13 -13.11
N ASP A 309 -1.08 7.27 -12.57
CA ASP A 309 -0.49 8.58 -12.91
C ASP A 309 1.02 8.62 -12.63
N ILE A 310 1.48 7.91 -11.59
CA ILE A 310 2.91 7.80 -11.22
C ILE A 310 3.73 6.95 -12.21
N CYS A 311 3.09 6.01 -12.90
CA CYS A 311 3.75 5.10 -13.82
C CYS A 311 3.74 5.62 -15.26
N GLN A 312 2.76 6.47 -15.60
CA GLN A 312 2.44 6.85 -16.97
C GLN A 312 3.64 7.44 -17.73
N GLU A 313 4.39 8.35 -17.10
CA GLU A 313 5.50 9.04 -17.76
C GLU A 313 6.61 8.06 -18.16
N ALA A 314 7.11 7.28 -17.21
CA ALA A 314 8.12 6.27 -17.48
C ALA A 314 7.63 5.20 -18.48
N PHE A 315 6.36 4.79 -18.38
CA PHE A 315 5.75 3.78 -19.23
C PHE A 315 5.66 4.18 -20.70
N PHE A 316 5.26 5.42 -21.00
CA PHE A 316 5.17 5.89 -22.39
C PHE A 316 6.53 6.36 -22.94
N ASN A 317 7.41 6.89 -22.08
CA ASN A 317 8.75 7.27 -22.51
C ASN A 317 9.57 6.07 -22.98
N SER A 318 9.44 4.91 -22.33
CA SER A 318 10.14 3.68 -22.75
C SER A 318 9.64 3.10 -24.08
N ARG A 319 8.44 3.49 -24.53
CA ARG A 319 7.81 2.99 -25.77
C ARG A 319 7.98 3.94 -26.95
N GLY A 320 8.26 5.23 -26.72
CA GLY A 320 8.43 6.24 -27.77
C GLY A 320 7.12 6.71 -28.42
N GLU A 321 5.98 6.06 -28.17
CA GLU A 321 4.66 6.48 -28.67
C GLU A 321 3.59 6.50 -27.57
N LYS A 322 2.70 7.50 -27.64
CA LYS A 322 1.54 7.62 -26.73
C LYS A 322 0.30 6.91 -27.31
N LYS A 323 0.40 5.59 -27.45
CA LYS A 323 -0.70 4.71 -27.88
C LYS A 323 -0.90 3.59 -26.87
N CYS A 324 -2.13 3.11 -26.76
CA CYS A 324 -2.46 1.93 -25.96
C CYS A 324 -1.63 0.72 -26.46
N PRO A 325 -0.93 -0.01 -25.57
CA PRO A 325 -0.14 -1.18 -25.96
C PRO A 325 -0.97 -2.35 -26.48
N ARG A 326 -2.24 -2.45 -26.09
CA ARG A 326 -3.15 -3.54 -26.45
C ARG A 326 -3.93 -3.21 -27.73
N CYS A 327 -4.78 -2.18 -27.71
CA CYS A 327 -5.64 -1.85 -28.85
C CYS A 327 -5.11 -0.75 -29.77
N GLN A 328 -3.92 -0.20 -29.53
CA GLN A 328 -3.29 0.85 -30.34
C GLN A 328 -4.05 2.19 -30.42
N THR A 329 -5.17 2.33 -29.71
CA THR A 329 -5.91 3.59 -29.57
C THR A 329 -5.01 4.70 -29.02
N LYS A 330 -5.15 5.91 -29.58
CA LYS A 330 -4.40 7.10 -29.15
C LYS A 330 -4.66 7.39 -27.66
N TRP A 331 -3.60 7.51 -26.87
CA TRP A 331 -3.73 7.80 -25.45
C TRP A 331 -3.81 9.30 -25.20
N ASP A 332 -5.02 9.84 -25.04
CA ASP A 332 -5.24 11.26 -24.77
C ASP A 332 -5.04 11.65 -23.29
N GLY A 333 -5.09 10.65 -22.40
CA GLY A 333 -5.00 10.83 -20.95
C GLY A 333 -6.16 11.63 -20.35
N LYS A 334 -7.31 11.72 -20.99
CA LYS A 334 -8.46 12.47 -20.46
C LYS A 334 -9.42 11.60 -19.66
N LEU A 335 -9.33 10.28 -19.82
CA LEU A 335 -10.13 9.32 -19.06
C LEU A 335 -9.39 8.90 -17.80
N PHE A 336 -10.03 9.14 -16.65
CA PHE A 336 -9.45 8.90 -15.34
C PHE A 336 -10.05 7.67 -14.68
N VAL A 337 -9.28 7.13 -13.75
CA VAL A 337 -9.64 6.07 -12.80
C VAL A 337 -9.57 6.68 -11.40
N GLY A 338 -10.50 6.31 -10.53
CA GLY A 338 -10.62 6.84 -9.16
C GLY A 338 -11.59 8.01 -9.05
N GLN A 339 -11.52 8.75 -7.94
CA GLN A 339 -12.31 9.98 -7.70
C GLN A 339 -12.35 10.94 -8.91
N ARG A 340 -11.25 11.04 -9.67
CA ARG A 340 -11.15 11.92 -10.84
C ARG A 340 -12.04 11.51 -12.01
N ALA A 341 -12.51 10.27 -12.07
CA ALA A 341 -13.47 9.82 -13.08
C ALA A 341 -14.77 10.66 -13.02
N ILE A 342 -15.11 11.20 -11.84
CA ILE A 342 -16.25 12.08 -11.65
C ILE A 342 -15.81 13.54 -11.53
N THR A 343 -14.81 13.84 -10.72
CA THR A 343 -14.53 15.24 -10.35
C THR A 343 -13.93 16.07 -11.48
N SER A 344 -13.48 15.44 -12.56
CA SER A 344 -13.00 16.12 -13.76
C SER A 344 -14.08 16.29 -14.84
N THR A 345 -15.32 15.83 -14.64
CA THR A 345 -16.38 15.99 -15.64
C THR A 345 -16.90 17.42 -15.66
N ASP A 346 -17.30 17.90 -16.84
CA ASP A 346 -17.88 19.23 -17.00
C ASP A 346 -19.15 19.42 -16.17
N GLU A 347 -19.92 18.34 -15.98
CA GLU A 347 -21.12 18.32 -15.16
C GLU A 347 -20.83 18.60 -13.68
N TYR A 348 -19.86 17.88 -13.10
CA TYR A 348 -19.43 18.10 -11.73
C TYR A 348 -18.89 19.53 -11.53
N LEU A 349 -18.09 20.03 -12.48
CA LEU A 349 -17.54 21.38 -12.44
C LEU A 349 -18.62 22.47 -12.59
N LYS A 350 -19.66 22.24 -13.41
CA LYS A 350 -20.82 23.13 -13.54
C LYS A 350 -21.67 23.14 -12.26
N GLY A 351 -21.87 21.98 -11.63
CA GLY A 351 -22.54 21.86 -10.34
C GLY A 351 -21.81 22.64 -9.24
N LYS A 352 -20.48 22.51 -9.16
CA LYS A 352 -19.63 23.26 -8.20
C LYS A 352 -19.64 24.77 -8.43
N ARG A 353 -19.75 25.23 -9.69
CA ARG A 353 -19.89 26.66 -10.01
C ARG A 353 -21.26 27.23 -9.64
N ARG A 354 -22.32 26.44 -9.74
CA ARG A 354 -23.69 26.84 -9.35
C ARG A 354 -23.88 26.93 -7.84
N SER A 355 -23.16 26.13 -7.05
CA SER A 355 -23.26 26.10 -5.58
C SER A 355 -22.36 27.11 -4.84
N GLY A 356 -21.91 28.17 -5.53
CA GLY A 356 -21.00 29.22 -5.02
C GLY A 356 -21.52 30.12 -3.88
N GLY A 357 -22.27 29.56 -2.93
CA GLY A 357 -22.71 30.18 -1.69
C GLY A 357 -23.20 29.11 -0.70
N ALA A 358 -22.34 28.71 0.23
CA ALA A 358 -22.68 28.04 1.49
C ALA A 358 -23.43 26.68 1.49
N ARG A 359 -23.57 25.96 0.38
CA ARG A 359 -24.02 24.55 0.39
C ARG A 359 -22.95 23.60 -0.15
N LYS A 360 -22.44 22.73 0.73
CA LYS A 360 -21.54 21.61 0.38
C LYS A 360 -22.19 20.74 -0.71
N SER A 361 -21.38 20.46 -1.74
CA SER A 361 -21.59 19.59 -2.91
C SER A 361 -22.82 18.65 -2.89
N GLN A 362 -23.86 19.03 -3.63
CA GLN A 362 -24.92 18.16 -4.14
C GLN A 362 -24.60 17.75 -5.59
N VAL A 363 -23.61 16.88 -5.78
CA VAL A 363 -23.54 16.13 -7.04
C VAL A 363 -23.74 14.68 -6.65
N GLU A 364 -24.99 14.22 -6.77
CA GLU A 364 -25.32 12.81 -6.68
C GLU A 364 -24.61 12.11 -7.85
N VAL A 365 -23.90 11.04 -7.53
CA VAL A 365 -23.46 10.10 -8.56
C VAL A 365 -24.70 9.29 -8.88
N GLU A 366 -25.47 9.72 -9.87
CA GLU A 366 -26.46 8.85 -10.49
C GLU A 366 -25.68 7.66 -11.06
N VAL A 367 -25.93 6.49 -10.46
CA VAL A 367 -25.61 5.21 -11.07
C VAL A 367 -26.58 5.11 -12.25
N ASP A 368 -26.08 4.95 -13.47
CA ASP A 368 -26.96 4.73 -14.63
C ASP A 368 -27.75 3.44 -14.35
N GLU A 369 -29.02 3.57 -13.96
CA GLU A 369 -29.90 2.45 -13.60
C GLU A 369 -30.10 1.48 -14.79
N GLU A 370 -29.87 1.95 -16.03
CA GLU A 370 -29.88 1.12 -17.24
C GLU A 370 -28.73 0.10 -17.29
N GLU A 371 -27.57 0.34 -16.66
CA GLU A 371 -26.44 -0.62 -16.67
C GLU A 371 -26.56 -1.72 -15.60
N VAL A 372 -27.33 -1.50 -14.54
CA VAL A 372 -27.57 -2.54 -13.51
C VAL A 372 -28.52 -3.62 -14.04
N ALA A 373 -29.39 -3.27 -14.99
CA ALA A 373 -30.32 -4.19 -15.61
C ALA A 373 -29.67 -5.13 -16.63
N ASP A 374 -28.63 -4.68 -17.36
CA ASP A 374 -27.92 -5.50 -18.35
C ASP A 374 -27.08 -6.63 -17.70
N GLU A 375 -26.70 -6.52 -16.42
CA GLU A 375 -25.96 -7.59 -15.70
C GLU A 375 -26.88 -8.70 -15.16
N ASP A 376 -28.20 -8.47 -15.08
CA ASP A 376 -29.19 -9.45 -14.57
C ASP A 376 -29.93 -10.23 -15.70
N GLU A 377 -29.74 -9.86 -16.98
CA GLU A 377 -30.45 -10.50 -18.12
C GLU A 377 -29.69 -11.65 -18.80
N ASP A 378 -28.44 -11.91 -18.43
CA ASP A 378 -27.64 -13.03 -18.96
C ASP A 378 -27.47 -14.15 -17.91
N GLU A 379 -28.57 -14.81 -17.50
CA GLU A 379 -28.57 -16.15 -16.87
C GLU A 379 -28.82 -17.27 -17.90
#